data_AF-R5DT50-F1
#
_entry.id   AF-R5DT50-F1
#
_cell.length_a   1.000
_cell.length_b   1.000
_cell.length_c   1.000
_cell.angle_alpha   90.00
_cell.angle_beta   90.00
_cell.angle_gamma   90.00
#
_symmetry.space_group_name_H-M   'P 1'
#
loop_
_entity.id
_entity.type
_entity.pdbx_description
1 polymer ?
#
loop_
_entity_poly.entity_id
_entity_poly.type
_entity_poly.pdbx_seq_one_letter_code
_entity_poly.pdbx_strand_id
1 'polypeptide(L)'
;MEINFILLKQIAILSAFFGAVLGAITLIPYLGVISFVFLISLIAPLVIWLLVKYNCLSLSSTKDSVIVGAIAGFVAYLGFSIIYVPISVLLMKVFHLAANVGVGFMLGNATFFLLVVISLFMGVLGATINAFTGFLTFYVLDFINSIEKKGK
;
A
#
# COMPACT_ATOMS: atom_id res chain seq x y z
N MET A 1 4.52 -19.39 9.12
CA MET A 1 5.09 -19.73 7.80
C MET A 1 6.52 -19.19 7.72
N GLU A 2 7.49 -19.97 7.23
CA GLU A 2 8.74 -19.36 6.75
C GLU A 2 8.42 -18.67 5.41
N ILE A 3 8.45 -17.34 5.39
CA ILE A 3 8.31 -16.60 4.13
C ILE A 3 9.52 -16.93 3.28
N ASN A 4 9.33 -17.77 2.27
CA ASN A 4 10.40 -18.04 1.34
C ASN A 4 10.71 -16.77 0.51
N PHE A 5 11.93 -16.70 0.01
CA PHE A 5 12.39 -15.54 -0.76
C PHE A 5 11.53 -15.25 -2.00
N ILE A 6 10.97 -16.30 -2.61
CA ILE A 6 10.13 -16.19 -3.82
C ILE A 6 8.82 -15.47 -3.50
N LEU A 7 8.12 -15.86 -2.43
CA LEU A 7 6.87 -15.26 -1.97
C LEU A 7 7.09 -13.81 -1.55
N LEU A 8 8.17 -13.54 -0.81
CA LEU A 8 8.52 -12.17 -0.42
C LEU A 8 8.70 -11.28 -1.65
N LYS A 9 9.41 -11.78 -2.66
CA LYS A 9 9.62 -11.07 -3.93
C LYS A 9 8.30 -10.81 -4.67
N GLN A 10 7.38 -11.78 -4.69
CA GLN A 10 6.07 -11.61 -5.33
C GLN A 10 5.22 -10.55 -4.62
N ILE A 11 5.15 -10.59 -3.28
CA ILE A 11 4.48 -9.57 -2.47
C ILE A 11 5.09 -8.20 -2.78
N ALA A 12 6.42 -8.09 -2.72
CA ALA A 12 7.11 -6.83 -2.93
C ALA A 12 6.86 -6.24 -4.33
N ILE A 13 6.98 -7.05 -5.40
CA ILE A 13 6.74 -6.58 -6.77
C ILE A 13 5.30 -6.12 -6.95
N LEU A 14 4.33 -6.91 -6.50
CA LEU A 14 2.92 -6.61 -6.68
C LEU A 14 2.51 -5.35 -5.89
N SER A 15 2.95 -5.24 -4.64
CA SER A 15 2.71 -4.08 -3.79
C SER A 15 3.38 -2.82 -4.33
N ALA A 16 4.65 -2.91 -4.76
CA ALA A 16 5.35 -1.79 -5.36
C ALA A 16 4.66 -1.31 -6.65
N PHE A 17 4.17 -2.23 -7.48
CA PHE A 17 3.41 -1.91 -8.69
C PHE A 17 2.13 -1.14 -8.37
N PHE A 18 1.28 -1.64 -7.46
CA PHE A 18 0.06 -0.93 -7.06
C PHE A 18 0.37 0.41 -6.41
N GLY A 19 1.42 0.47 -5.58
CA GLY A 19 1.92 1.70 -4.99
C GLY A 19 2.29 2.75 -6.04
N ALA A 20 3.07 2.36 -7.04
CA ALA A 20 3.49 3.25 -8.12
C ALA A 20 2.30 3.76 -8.95
N VAL A 21 1.35 2.87 -9.28
CA VAL A 21 0.11 3.25 -9.98
C VAL A 21 -0.70 4.26 -9.17
N LEU A 22 -0.91 4.01 -7.88
CA LEU A 22 -1.59 4.95 -7.00
C LEU A 22 -0.80 6.27 -6.86
N GLY A 23 0.52 6.22 -6.88
CA GLY A 23 1.39 7.39 -6.91
C GLY A 23 1.11 8.29 -8.10
N ALA A 24 0.94 7.71 -9.28
CA ALA A 24 0.56 8.43 -10.48
C ALA A 24 -0.88 8.96 -10.41
N ILE A 25 -1.84 8.15 -9.95
CA ILE A 25 -3.25 8.54 -9.83
C ILE A 25 -3.42 9.71 -8.85
N THR A 26 -2.66 9.72 -7.75
CA THR A 26 -2.74 10.77 -6.72
C THR A 26 -2.30 12.14 -7.22
N LEU A 27 -1.57 12.22 -8.33
CA LEU A 27 -1.24 13.50 -8.99
C LEU A 27 -2.46 14.16 -9.65
N ILE A 28 -3.51 13.39 -9.92
CA ILE A 28 -4.75 13.92 -10.49
C ILE A 28 -5.55 14.61 -9.38
N PRO A 29 -5.90 15.90 -9.55
CA PRO A 29 -6.71 16.63 -8.57
C PRO A 29 -8.01 15.89 -8.24
N TYR A 30 -8.50 16.04 -7.00
CA TYR A 30 -9.71 15.40 -6.45
C TYR A 30 -9.64 13.87 -6.24
N LEU A 31 -8.86 13.13 -7.03
CA LEU A 31 -8.64 11.69 -6.83
C LEU A 31 -7.60 11.38 -5.76
N GLY A 32 -6.77 12.35 -5.38
CA GLY A 32 -5.65 12.16 -4.46
C GLY A 32 -6.05 11.57 -3.10
N VAL A 33 -7.10 12.09 -2.48
CA VAL A 33 -7.56 11.60 -1.16
C VAL A 33 -8.04 10.16 -1.24
N ILE A 34 -8.83 9.82 -2.26
CA ILE A 34 -9.37 8.47 -2.45
C ILE A 34 -8.24 7.48 -2.70
N SER A 35 -7.31 7.83 -3.58
CA SER A 35 -6.11 7.03 -3.88
C SER A 35 -5.26 6.79 -2.63
N PHE A 36 -5.10 7.80 -1.77
CA PHE A 36 -4.33 7.69 -0.54
C PHE A 36 -4.99 6.80 0.51
N VAL A 37 -6.32 6.89 0.67
CA VAL A 37 -7.09 5.99 1.54
C VAL A 37 -6.98 4.55 1.05
N PHE A 38 -7.07 4.35 -0.26
CA PHE A 38 -6.88 3.03 -0.88
C PHE A 38 -5.48 2.47 -0.61
N LEU A 39 -4.43 3.28 -0.80
CA LEU A 39 -3.05 2.91 -0.53
C LEU A 39 -2.83 2.45 0.91
N ILE A 40 -3.36 3.21 1.87
CA ILE A 40 -3.13 2.96 3.30
C ILE A 40 -3.96 1.80 3.84
N SER A 41 -5.11 1.49 3.24
CA SER A 41 -6.10 0.59 3.85
C SER A 41 -6.40 -0.66 3.02
N LEU A 42 -6.41 -0.55 1.69
CA LEU A 42 -6.97 -1.58 0.80
C LEU A 42 -5.91 -2.36 0.01
N ILE A 43 -4.63 -1.99 0.11
CA ILE A 43 -3.54 -2.71 -0.55
C ILE A 43 -3.41 -4.13 -0.01
N ALA A 44 -3.41 -4.33 1.31
CA ALA A 44 -3.29 -5.67 1.88
C ALA A 44 -4.42 -6.60 1.44
N PRO A 45 -5.72 -6.24 1.55
CA PRO A 45 -6.80 -7.05 1.02
C PRO A 45 -6.63 -7.41 -0.47
N LEU A 46 -6.25 -6.43 -1.30
CA LEU A 46 -6.08 -6.64 -2.74
C LEU A 46 -4.93 -7.61 -3.04
N VAL A 47 -3.76 -7.39 -2.43
CA VAL A 47 -2.55 -8.21 -2.64
C VAL A 47 -2.75 -9.63 -2.13
N ILE A 48 -3.31 -9.79 -0.93
CA ILE A 48 -3.59 -11.09 -0.34
C ILE A 48 -4.61 -11.85 -1.20
N TRP A 49 -5.72 -11.22 -1.57
CA TRP A 49 -6.73 -11.85 -2.42
C TRP A 49 -6.14 -12.33 -3.76
N LEU A 50 -5.31 -11.51 -4.40
CA LEU A 50 -4.71 -11.85 -5.68
C LEU A 50 -3.74 -13.03 -5.54
N LEU A 51 -2.87 -13.01 -4.52
CA LEU A 51 -1.92 -14.10 -4.28
C LEU A 51 -2.62 -15.42 -3.90
N VAL A 52 -3.70 -15.37 -3.12
CA VAL A 52 -4.52 -16.56 -2.80
C VAL A 52 -5.21 -17.09 -4.05
N LYS A 53 -5.83 -16.21 -4.86
CA LYS A 53 -6.53 -16.59 -6.10
C LYS A 53 -5.63 -17.31 -7.11
N TYR A 54 -4.37 -16.93 -7.20
CA TYR A 54 -3.38 -17.57 -8.07
C TYR A 54 -2.56 -18.68 -7.40
N ASN A 55 -3.01 -19.19 -6.24
CA ASN A 55 -2.33 -20.25 -5.47
C ASN A 55 -0.87 -19.93 -5.09
N CYS A 56 -0.50 -18.65 -5.05
CA CYS A 56 0.84 -18.20 -4.66
C CYS A 56 0.97 -18.05 -3.14
N LEU A 57 -0.15 -17.88 -2.42
CA LEU A 57 -0.19 -17.72 -0.98
C LEU A 57 -1.25 -18.64 -0.37
N SER A 58 -0.85 -19.48 0.59
CA SER A 58 -1.75 -20.24 1.44
C SER A 58 -1.71 -19.68 2.85
N LEU A 59 -2.79 -19.03 3.30
CA LEU A 59 -2.86 -18.49 4.65
C LEU A 59 -3.17 -19.60 5.66
N SER A 60 -2.16 -20.02 6.43
CA SER A 60 -2.31 -21.01 7.50
C SER A 60 -2.69 -20.40 8.86
N SER A 61 -2.41 -19.12 9.07
CA SER A 61 -2.66 -18.45 10.33
C SER A 61 -2.90 -16.95 10.17
N THR A 62 -3.53 -16.34 11.18
CA THR A 62 -3.71 -14.89 11.26
C THR A 62 -2.38 -14.14 11.26
N LYS A 63 -1.35 -14.70 11.90
CA LYS A 63 0.00 -14.11 11.93
C LYS A 63 0.59 -13.97 10.53
N ASP A 64 0.42 -14.97 9.69
CA ASP A 64 0.95 -14.94 8.32
C ASP A 64 0.26 -13.81 7.51
N SER A 65 -1.06 -13.67 7.64
CA SER A 65 -1.82 -12.60 6.95
C SER A 65 -1.44 -11.21 7.42
N VAL A 66 -1.19 -11.03 8.72
CA VAL A 66 -0.73 -9.77 9.32
C VAL A 66 0.64 -9.38 8.75
N ILE A 67 1.58 -10.32 8.70
CA ILE A 67 2.94 -10.06 8.20
C ILE A 67 2.90 -9.72 6.70
N VAL A 68 2.16 -10.48 5.90
CA VAL A 68 1.99 -10.19 4.47
C VAL A 68 1.34 -8.82 4.27
N GLY A 69 0.31 -8.49 5.04
CA GLY A 69 -0.33 -7.18 4.99
C GLY A 69 0.61 -6.04 5.35
N ALA A 70 1.42 -6.20 6.41
CA ALA A 70 2.41 -5.20 6.82
C ALA A 70 3.45 -4.93 5.72
N ILE A 71 4.03 -6.00 5.16
CA ILE A 71 5.01 -5.90 4.08
C ILE A 71 4.37 -5.25 2.85
N ALA A 72 3.15 -5.66 2.48
CA ALA A 72 2.45 -5.11 1.33
C ALA A 72 2.20 -3.61 1.49
N GLY A 73 1.73 -3.16 2.65
CA GLY A 73 1.49 -1.75 2.92
C GLY A 73 2.77 -0.91 2.90
N PHE A 74 3.84 -1.40 3.53
CA PHE A 74 5.12 -0.72 3.55
C PHE A 74 5.69 -0.56 2.13
N VAL A 75 5.76 -1.66 1.38
CA VAL A 75 6.36 -1.67 0.03
C VAL A 75 5.51 -0.87 -0.95
N ALA A 76 4.18 -0.94 -0.85
CA ALA A 76 3.30 -0.11 -1.67
C ALA A 76 3.50 1.39 -1.38
N TYR A 77 3.67 1.79 -0.12
CA TYR A 77 3.96 3.18 0.19
C TYR A 77 5.33 3.63 -0.36
N LEU A 78 6.35 2.77 -0.32
CA LEU A 78 7.64 3.08 -0.94
C LEU A 78 7.51 3.25 -2.46
N GLY A 79 6.80 2.33 -3.14
CA GLY A 79 6.50 2.46 -4.57
C GLY A 79 5.73 3.75 -4.90
N PHE A 80 4.75 4.09 -4.06
CA PHE A 80 4.02 5.35 -4.14
C PHE A 80 4.94 6.56 -4.01
N SER A 81 5.81 6.59 -2.99
CA SER A 81 6.62 7.77 -2.69
C SER A 81 7.67 8.05 -3.77
N ILE A 82 8.28 7.01 -4.35
CA ILE A 82 9.26 7.14 -5.46
C ILE A 82 8.65 7.81 -6.69
N ILE A 83 7.35 7.61 -6.94
CA ILE A 83 6.64 8.24 -8.06
C ILE A 83 6.09 9.61 -7.64
N TYR A 84 5.26 9.64 -6.59
CA TYR A 84 4.47 10.80 -6.23
C TYR A 84 5.32 11.96 -5.72
N VAL A 85 6.30 11.71 -4.84
CA VAL A 85 7.06 12.78 -4.17
C VAL A 85 7.91 13.57 -5.17
N PRO A 86 8.76 12.94 -6.03
CA PRO A 86 9.56 13.69 -6.99
C PRO A 86 8.72 14.49 -7.98
N ILE A 87 7.64 13.90 -8.50
CA ILE A 87 6.77 14.59 -9.46
C ILE A 87 6.03 15.75 -8.79
N SER A 88 5.55 15.57 -7.55
CA SER A 88 4.90 16.65 -6.79
C SER A 88 5.87 17.80 -6.48
N VAL A 89 7.13 17.50 -6.15
CA VAL A 89 8.18 18.53 -5.95
C VAL A 89 8.43 19.29 -7.25
N LEU A 90 8.52 18.59 -8.38
CA LEU A 90 8.73 19.22 -9.69
C LEU A 90 7.55 20.12 -10.08
N LEU A 91 6.32 19.61 -9.97
CA LEU A 91 5.10 20.35 -10.24
C LEU A 91 5.01 21.64 -9.43
N MET A 92 5.40 21.58 -8.15
CA MET A 92 5.27 22.75 -7.30
C MET A 92 6.42 23.75 -7.45
N LYS A 93 7.68 23.29 -7.56
CA LYS A 93 8.83 24.20 -7.69
C LYS A 93 8.94 24.85 -9.07
N VAL A 94 8.54 24.16 -10.12
CA VAL A 94 8.67 24.65 -11.50
C VAL A 94 7.37 25.30 -11.98
N PHE A 95 6.23 24.65 -11.74
CA PHE A 95 4.95 25.08 -12.29
C PHE A 95 4.03 25.76 -11.27
N HIS A 96 4.44 25.86 -9.99
CA HIS A 96 3.63 26.42 -8.90
C HIS A 96 2.25 25.76 -8.77
N LEU A 97 2.15 24.50 -9.20
CA LEU A 97 0.93 23.69 -9.15
C LEU A 97 1.01 22.72 -7.97
N ALA A 98 0.03 22.80 -7.06
CA ALA A 98 -0.13 21.84 -5.99
C ALA A 98 -1.04 20.70 -6.44
N ALA A 99 -0.51 19.47 -6.51
CA ALA A 99 -1.31 18.29 -6.84
C ALA A 99 -2.41 18.03 -5.80
N ASN A 100 -2.11 18.30 -4.52
CA ASN A 100 -3.04 18.21 -3.40
C ASN A 100 -2.74 19.29 -2.36
N VAL A 101 -3.77 19.81 -1.70
CA VAL A 101 -3.66 20.94 -0.74
C VAL A 101 -2.66 20.64 0.38
N GLY A 102 -2.77 19.48 1.04
CA GLY A 102 -1.87 19.11 2.15
C GLY A 102 -0.42 18.94 1.73
N VAL A 103 -0.18 18.43 0.52
CA VAL A 103 1.17 18.24 -0.02
C VAL A 103 1.76 19.58 -0.48
N GLY A 104 0.92 20.49 -0.97
CA GLY A 104 1.32 21.85 -1.28
C GLY A 104 1.85 22.62 -0.06
N PHE A 105 1.18 22.51 1.08
CA PHE A 105 1.64 23.11 2.33
C PHE A 105 2.96 22.51 2.85
N MET A 106 3.12 21.18 2.74
CA MET A 106 4.35 20.51 3.16
C MET A 106 5.53 20.86 2.26
N LEU A 107 5.37 20.74 0.94
CA LEU A 107 6.46 20.94 -0.01
C LEU A 107 6.92 22.41 -0.09
N GLY A 108 6.09 23.37 0.33
CA GLY A 108 6.41 24.80 0.31
C GLY A 108 7.32 25.22 1.47
N ASN A 109 7.29 24.45 2.57
CA ASN A 109 7.95 24.83 3.83
C ASN A 109 8.94 23.77 4.35
N ALA A 110 8.86 22.52 3.88
CA ALA A 110 9.69 21.43 4.36
C ALA A 110 11.06 21.38 3.67
N THR A 111 12.10 21.05 4.43
CA THR A 111 13.41 20.68 3.89
C THR A 111 13.36 19.28 3.26
N PHE A 112 14.25 19.01 2.31
CA PHE A 112 14.34 17.69 1.65
C PHE A 112 14.50 16.54 2.66
N PHE A 113 15.32 16.75 3.69
CA PHE A 113 15.50 15.77 4.77
C PHE A 113 14.18 15.44 5.49
N LEU A 114 13.37 16.47 5.81
CA LEU A 114 12.08 16.27 6.46
C LEU A 114 11.11 15.47 5.58
N LEU A 115 11.14 15.68 4.26
CA LEU A 115 10.31 14.92 3.31
C LEU A 115 10.67 13.43 3.28
N VAL A 116 11.96 13.10 3.35
CA VAL A 116 12.42 11.71 3.43
C VAL A 116 11.96 11.07 4.74
N VAL A 117 12.14 11.76 5.86
CA VAL A 117 11.73 11.27 7.18
C VAL A 117 10.22 11.03 7.22
N ILE A 118 9.41 11.99 6.78
CA ILE A 118 7.94 11.83 6.79
C ILE A 118 7.51 10.71 5.83
N SER A 119 8.14 10.56 4.68
CA SER A 119 7.86 9.44 3.77
C SER A 119 8.15 8.10 4.45
N LEU A 120 9.24 7.98 5.20
CA LEU A 120 9.53 6.77 5.96
C LEU A 120 8.46 6.48 7.03
N PHE A 121 8.08 7.49 7.82
CA PHE A 121 7.05 7.36 8.84
C PHE A 121 5.69 6.96 8.25
N MET A 122 5.33 7.54 7.12
CA MET A 122 4.10 7.18 6.41
C MET A 122 4.17 5.77 5.82
N GLY A 123 5.35 5.30 5.43
CA GLY A 123 5.58 3.89 5.09
C GLY A 123 5.31 2.96 6.27
N VAL A 124 5.81 3.29 7.45
CA VAL A 124 5.56 2.53 8.69
C VAL A 124 4.07 2.56 9.05
N LEU A 125 3.41 3.71 8.95
CA LEU A 125 1.97 3.83 9.17
C LEU A 125 1.19 2.96 8.18
N GLY A 126 1.57 2.99 6.89
CA GLY A 126 1.03 2.14 5.85
C GLY A 126 1.19 0.66 6.17
N ALA A 127 2.35 0.27 6.73
CA ALA A 127 2.58 -1.09 7.20
C ALA A 127 1.61 -1.46 8.34
N THR A 128 1.46 -0.60 9.36
CA THR A 128 0.59 -0.89 10.51
C THR A 128 -0.88 -1.01 10.13
N ILE A 129 -1.39 -0.09 9.31
CA ILE A 129 -2.81 -0.12 8.91
C ILE A 129 -3.07 -1.32 7.98
N ASN A 130 -2.18 -1.59 7.03
CA ASN A 130 -2.32 -2.76 6.17
C ASN A 130 -2.08 -4.10 6.91
N ALA A 131 -1.34 -4.12 8.01
CA ALA A 131 -1.25 -5.28 8.89
C ALA A 131 -2.63 -5.60 9.51
N PHE A 132 -3.35 -4.55 9.94
CA PHE A 132 -4.70 -4.68 10.47
C PHE A 132 -5.72 -5.09 9.39
N THR A 133 -5.69 -4.49 8.20
CA THR A 133 -6.60 -4.90 7.13
C THR A 133 -6.25 -6.27 6.56
N GLY A 134 -4.97 -6.67 6.58
CA GLY A 134 -4.52 -8.03 6.31
C GLY A 134 -5.05 -9.05 7.33
N PHE A 135 -5.10 -8.68 8.62
CA PHE A 135 -5.77 -9.48 9.64
C PHE A 135 -7.26 -9.67 9.34
N LEU A 136 -7.99 -8.59 9.02
CA LEU A 136 -9.40 -8.69 8.65
C LEU A 136 -9.63 -9.55 7.40
N THR A 137 -8.75 -9.43 6.40
CA THR A 137 -8.82 -10.19 5.15
C THR A 137 -8.76 -11.70 5.40
N PHE A 138 -7.96 -12.15 6.38
CA PHE A 138 -7.91 -13.56 6.75
C PHE A 138 -9.29 -14.09 7.18
N TYR A 139 -9.98 -13.39 8.08
CA TYR A 139 -11.31 -13.80 8.55
C TYR A 139 -12.36 -13.78 7.45
N VAL A 140 -12.31 -12.77 6.56
CA VAL A 140 -13.24 -12.69 5.43
C VAL A 140 -13.03 -13.87 4.48
N LEU A 141 -11.78 -14.20 4.14
CA LEU A 141 -11.48 -15.34 3.26
C LEU A 141 -11.86 -16.67 3.90
N ASP A 142 -11.56 -16.86 5.18
CA ASP A 142 -11.92 -18.08 5.90
C ASP A 142 -13.45 -18.26 5.98
N PHE A 143 -14.18 -17.17 6.22
CA PHE A 143 -15.64 -17.16 6.20
C PHE A 143 -16.19 -17.54 4.83
N ILE A 144 -15.70 -16.94 3.74
CA ILE A 144 -16.14 -17.26 2.36
C ILE A 144 -15.89 -18.74 2.06
N ASN A 145 -14.68 -19.25 2.36
CA ASN A 145 -14.33 -20.65 2.16
C ASN A 145 -15.22 -21.61 2.98
N SER A 146 -15.65 -21.20 4.18
CA SER A 146 -16.56 -21.99 5.02
C SER A 146 -17.97 -22.09 4.43
N ILE A 147 -18.45 -21.05 3.75
CA ILE A 147 -19.74 -21.04 3.06
C ILE A 147 -19.67 -21.94 1.82
N GLU A 148 -18.63 -21.79 1.00
CA GLU A 148 -18.46 -22.60 -0.22
C GLU A 148 -18.37 -24.11 0.08
N LYS A 149 -17.74 -24.49 1.20
CA LYS A 149 -17.69 -25.88 1.65
C LYS A 149 -19.03 -26.44 2.13
N LYS A 150 -19.95 -25.59 2.62
CA LYS A 150 -21.29 -26.01 3.07
C LYS A 150 -22.33 -26.03 1.95
N GLY A 151 -22.07 -25.32 0.84
CA GLY A 151 -22.94 -25.26 -0.33
C GLY A 151 -22.69 -26.36 -1.36
N LYS A 152 -21.72 -27.25 -1.13
CA LYS A 152 -21.46 -28.49 -1.88
C LYS A 152 -21.87 -29.68 -1.04
#